data_AF-A0A1V9ZTX6-F1
#
_entry.id   AF-A0A1V9ZTX6-F1
#
_cell.length_a   1.000
_cell.length_b   1.000
_cell.length_c   1.000
_cell.angle_alpha   90.00
_cell.angle_beta   90.00
_cell.angle_gamma   90.00
#
_symmetry.space_group_name_H-M   'P 1'
#
loop_
_entity.id
_entity.type
_entity.pdbx_description
1 polymer ?
#
loop_
_entity_poly.entity_id
_entity_poly.type
_entity_poly.pdbx_seq_one_letter_code
_entity_poly.pdbx_strand_id
1 'polypeptide(L)'
;MAGELQRTQRQVFYDVDDELLDDTPTETRRARLKLREAQRRHRQHHAEIVKDTQRQFQRLWMQLSRLRARKQASPPELSWKDIAEALRGDTDDALALNNALRQQLQHHHDLAAYMMAWVSASIGPTRAMSTQRSWRETTLLADPTSRQLGIQWIVNNIYFNLPRLMDRCGFPSSCETYIRRDVTVDGNTRFETVVKQRVENAPFHVAARAQRSIIDVTHNPEVGFVLETIDPDLRYVRFQYLYGNLVQNTIVKFVEEPGRLLVFTHAVQDDALFGAGGAATRYWSSWYVCLKAHSSIMCRA
;
A
#
# COMPACT_ATOMS: atom_id res chain seq x y z
N MET A 1 36.21 -64.32 -67.63
CA MET A 1 35.34 -64.54 -68.81
C MET A 1 35.36 -63.28 -69.64
N ALA A 2 35.89 -63.38 -70.86
CA ALA A 2 36.16 -62.25 -71.74
C ALA A 2 34.86 -61.58 -72.22
N GLY A 3 34.77 -60.26 -72.10
CA GLY A 3 33.62 -59.49 -72.57
C GLY A 3 33.71 -59.26 -74.07
N GLU A 4 32.78 -59.84 -74.83
CA GLU A 4 32.57 -59.54 -76.25
C GLU A 4 32.10 -58.09 -76.39
N LEU A 5 32.96 -57.23 -76.92
CA LEU A 5 32.59 -55.91 -77.41
C LEU A 5 31.76 -56.09 -78.68
N GLN A 6 30.43 -55.97 -78.58
CA GLN A 6 29.53 -55.92 -79.73
C GLN A 6 29.97 -54.78 -80.68
N ARG A 7 30.50 -55.14 -81.85
CA ARG A 7 30.84 -54.19 -82.92
C ARG A 7 29.55 -53.71 -83.57
N THR A 8 29.37 -52.39 -83.65
CA THR A 8 28.23 -51.77 -84.35
C THR A 8 28.31 -52.07 -85.87
N GLN A 9 27.19 -52.20 -86.58
CA GLN A 9 27.16 -52.53 -88.02
C GLN A 9 28.06 -51.61 -88.89
N ARG A 10 28.22 -50.34 -88.50
CA ARG A 10 29.17 -49.42 -89.14
C ARG A 10 30.63 -49.86 -88.99
N GLN A 11 31.02 -50.43 -87.83
CA GLN A 11 32.38 -50.94 -87.61
C GLN A 11 32.70 -52.16 -88.48
N VAL A 12 31.73 -53.03 -88.72
CA VAL A 12 31.90 -54.21 -89.59
C VAL A 12 32.15 -53.78 -91.04
N PHE A 13 31.42 -52.77 -91.52
CA PHE A 13 31.52 -52.29 -92.90
C PHE A 13 32.91 -51.71 -93.23
N TYR A 14 33.52 -50.98 -92.30
CA TYR A 14 34.86 -50.40 -92.50
C TYR A 14 36.02 -51.37 -92.27
N ASP A 15 35.80 -52.49 -91.57
CA ASP A 15 36.82 -53.55 -91.41
C ASP A 15 36.97 -54.34 -92.73
N VAL A 16 35.90 -54.46 -93.53
CA VAL A 16 35.90 -55.11 -94.87
C VAL A 16 36.66 -54.29 -95.92
N ASP A 17 36.59 -52.95 -95.85
CA ASP A 17 37.27 -52.06 -96.81
C ASP A 17 38.82 -52.06 -96.65
N ASP A 18 39.37 -52.52 -95.52
CA ASP A 18 40.82 -52.50 -95.21
C ASP A 18 41.53 -53.83 -95.54
N GLU A 19 40.79 -54.92 -95.77
CA GLU A 19 41.33 -56.18 -96.33
C GLU A 19 41.51 -56.11 -97.86
N LEU A 20 40.80 -55.19 -98.53
CA LEU A 20 40.75 -55.06 -99.99
C LEU A 20 41.77 -54.07 -100.60
N LEU A 21 42.67 -53.49 -99.80
CA LEU A 21 43.68 -52.52 -100.27
C LEU A 21 45.10 -52.98 -99.88
N ASP A 22 45.66 -53.90 -100.66
CA ASP A 22 46.97 -54.55 -100.43
C ASP A 22 48.19 -53.75 -100.93
N ASP A 23 48.04 -52.45 -101.25
CA ASP A 23 49.11 -51.68 -101.94
C ASP A 23 49.52 -50.36 -101.23
N THR A 24 49.33 -50.25 -99.91
CA THR A 24 49.80 -49.05 -99.15
C THR A 24 51.00 -49.37 -98.23
N PRO A 25 52.06 -48.51 -98.19
CA PRO A 25 53.26 -48.78 -97.40
C PRO A 25 52.94 -49.00 -95.91
N THR A 26 53.52 -50.04 -95.31
CA THR A 26 53.18 -50.57 -93.96
C THR A 26 53.15 -49.51 -92.84
N GLU A 27 53.94 -48.43 -92.93
CA GLU A 27 53.92 -47.33 -91.97
C GLU A 27 52.64 -46.48 -92.02
N THR A 28 52.09 -46.22 -93.21
CA THR A 28 50.85 -45.45 -93.38
C THR A 28 49.64 -46.20 -92.83
N ARG A 29 49.61 -47.53 -92.99
CA ARG A 29 48.60 -48.42 -92.39
C ARG A 29 48.67 -48.40 -90.86
N ARG A 30 49.88 -48.49 -90.29
CA ARG A 30 50.09 -48.39 -88.83
C ARG A 30 49.67 -47.03 -88.26
N ALA A 31 49.95 -45.94 -88.96
CA ALA A 31 49.53 -44.59 -88.55
C ALA A 31 48.00 -44.43 -88.57
N ARG A 32 47.32 -44.94 -89.60
CA ARG A 32 45.85 -44.95 -89.69
C ARG A 32 45.21 -45.78 -88.59
N LEU A 33 45.74 -46.96 -88.29
CA LEU A 33 45.27 -47.80 -87.19
C LEU A 33 45.42 -47.10 -85.83
N LYS A 34 46.58 -46.46 -85.56
CA LYS A 34 46.79 -45.66 -84.34
C LYS A 34 45.80 -44.49 -84.21
N LEU A 35 45.55 -43.77 -85.31
CA LEU A 35 44.56 -42.67 -85.32
C LEU A 35 43.14 -43.18 -85.05
N ARG A 36 42.77 -44.35 -85.60
CA ARG A 36 41.47 -45.00 -85.35
C ARG A 36 41.34 -45.43 -83.90
N GLU A 37 42.36 -46.04 -83.32
CA GLU A 37 42.36 -46.40 -81.89
C GLU A 37 42.25 -45.17 -81.00
N ALA A 38 42.97 -44.08 -81.32
CA ALA A 38 42.86 -42.81 -80.62
C ALA A 38 41.44 -42.23 -80.70
N GLN A 39 40.81 -42.24 -81.87
CA GLN A 39 39.40 -41.82 -82.05
C GLN A 39 38.40 -42.73 -81.35
N ARG A 40 38.66 -44.05 -81.26
CA ARG A 40 37.82 -44.99 -80.51
C ARG A 40 37.92 -44.70 -79.01
N ARG A 41 39.14 -44.53 -78.48
CA ARG A 41 39.37 -44.15 -77.08
C ARG A 41 38.75 -42.81 -76.73
N HIS A 42 38.86 -41.81 -77.62
CA HIS A 42 38.23 -40.51 -77.42
C HIS A 42 36.70 -40.60 -77.37
N ARG A 43 36.08 -41.37 -78.28
CA ARG A 43 34.63 -41.60 -78.27
C ARG A 43 34.16 -42.38 -77.05
N GLN A 44 34.90 -43.39 -76.62
CA GLN A 44 34.59 -44.15 -75.41
C GLN A 44 34.70 -43.27 -74.17
N HIS A 45 35.77 -42.48 -74.07
CA HIS A 45 35.96 -41.53 -72.97
C HIS A 45 34.84 -40.49 -72.92
N HIS A 46 34.46 -39.92 -74.07
CA HIS A 46 33.35 -38.97 -74.14
C HIS A 46 32.01 -39.60 -73.75
N ALA A 47 31.73 -40.84 -74.17
CA ALA A 47 30.52 -41.56 -73.77
C ALA A 47 30.49 -41.85 -72.26
N GLU A 48 31.64 -42.15 -71.66
CA GLU A 48 31.78 -42.37 -70.23
C GLU A 48 31.54 -41.09 -69.43
N ILE A 49 32.11 -39.96 -69.86
CA ILE A 49 31.87 -38.63 -69.27
C ILE A 49 30.37 -38.26 -69.33
N VAL A 50 29.72 -38.46 -70.47
CA VAL A 50 28.28 -38.17 -70.62
C VAL A 50 27.45 -39.02 -69.66
N LYS A 51 27.76 -40.31 -69.56
CA LYS A 51 27.05 -41.25 -68.67
C LYS A 51 27.27 -40.90 -67.20
N ASP A 52 28.48 -40.52 -66.83
CA ASP A 52 28.79 -40.10 -65.46
C ASP A 52 28.07 -38.79 -65.10
N THR A 53 28.11 -37.80 -66.00
CA THR A 53 27.42 -36.52 -65.83
C THR A 53 25.90 -36.71 -65.66
N GLN A 54 25.29 -37.61 -66.45
CA GLN A 54 23.87 -37.94 -66.30
C GLN A 54 23.55 -38.58 -64.95
N ARG A 55 24.43 -39.47 -64.44
CA ARG A 55 24.25 -40.07 -63.11
C ARG A 55 24.36 -39.02 -62.01
N GLN A 56 25.32 -38.12 -62.10
CA GLN A 56 25.48 -37.02 -61.15
C GLN A 56 24.25 -36.10 -61.16
N PHE A 57 23.75 -35.76 -62.35
CA PHE A 57 22.53 -34.95 -62.48
C PHE A 57 21.32 -35.63 -61.84
N GLN A 58 21.09 -36.91 -62.13
CA GLN A 58 19.97 -37.67 -61.53
C GLN A 58 20.08 -37.75 -60.01
N ARG A 59 21.30 -37.96 -59.47
CA ARG A 59 21.55 -37.97 -58.02
C ARG A 59 21.21 -36.63 -57.37
N LEU A 60 21.72 -35.54 -57.95
CA LEU A 60 21.45 -34.18 -57.45
C LEU A 60 19.97 -33.83 -57.56
N TRP A 61 19.32 -34.23 -58.65
CA TRP A 61 17.90 -33.98 -58.86
C TRP A 61 17.05 -34.73 -57.82
N MET A 62 17.36 -35.99 -57.53
CA MET A 62 16.70 -36.72 -56.44
C MET A 62 16.94 -36.09 -55.07
N GLN A 63 18.15 -35.62 -54.77
CA GLN A 63 18.45 -34.92 -53.52
C GLN A 63 17.64 -33.62 -53.39
N LEU A 64 17.58 -32.83 -54.46
CA LEU A 64 16.82 -31.58 -54.49
C LEU A 64 15.33 -31.82 -54.28
N SER A 65 14.78 -32.82 -54.97
CA SER A 65 13.37 -33.23 -54.84
C SER A 65 13.02 -33.70 -53.42
N ARG A 66 13.92 -34.48 -52.78
CA ARG A 66 13.76 -34.88 -51.37
C ARG A 66 13.78 -33.69 -50.41
N LEU A 67 14.71 -32.75 -50.61
CA LEU A 67 14.79 -31.54 -49.77
C LEU A 67 13.56 -30.65 -49.93
N ARG A 68 13.04 -30.50 -51.15
CA ARG A 68 11.80 -29.75 -51.41
C ARG A 68 10.58 -30.42 -50.77
N ALA A 69 10.43 -31.73 -50.92
CA ALA A 69 9.34 -32.48 -50.30
C ALA A 69 9.40 -32.38 -48.77
N ARG A 70 10.60 -32.46 -48.18
CA ARG A 70 10.80 -32.29 -46.73
C ARG A 70 10.44 -30.88 -46.26
N LYS A 71 10.80 -29.85 -47.03
CA LYS A 71 10.42 -28.45 -46.74
C LYS A 71 8.92 -28.20 -46.83
N GLN A 72 8.21 -28.89 -47.73
CA GLN A 72 6.75 -28.81 -47.88
C GLN A 72 5.99 -29.64 -46.84
N ALA A 73 6.58 -30.73 -46.36
CA ALA A 73 6.01 -31.60 -45.33
C ALA A 73 6.26 -31.10 -43.89
N SER A 74 7.27 -30.25 -43.68
CA SER A 74 7.43 -29.52 -42.42
C SER A 74 6.31 -28.49 -42.28
N PRO A 75 5.70 -28.34 -41.08
CA PRO A 75 4.78 -27.24 -40.82
C PRO A 75 5.48 -25.91 -41.13
N PRO A 76 4.76 -24.86 -41.54
CA PRO A 76 5.36 -23.56 -41.76
C PRO A 76 6.09 -23.13 -40.49
N GLU A 77 7.42 -23.09 -40.54
CA GLU A 77 8.23 -22.52 -39.47
C GLU A 77 7.79 -21.07 -39.31
N LEU A 78 7.16 -20.74 -38.18
CA LEU A 78 6.70 -19.39 -37.88
C LEU A 78 7.85 -18.42 -38.08
N SER A 79 7.60 -17.34 -38.81
CA SER A 79 8.62 -16.32 -39.02
C SER A 79 9.03 -15.75 -37.67
N TRP A 80 10.32 -15.51 -37.47
CA TRP A 80 10.81 -14.76 -36.30
C TRP A 80 10.12 -13.41 -36.15
N LYS A 81 9.61 -12.83 -37.25
CA LYS A 81 8.76 -11.64 -37.22
C LYS A 81 7.45 -11.88 -36.48
N ASP A 82 6.75 -12.98 -36.78
CA ASP A 82 5.46 -13.32 -36.17
C ASP A 82 5.63 -13.67 -34.69
N ILE A 83 6.72 -14.37 -34.35
CA ILE A 83 7.08 -14.68 -32.95
C ILE A 83 7.37 -13.39 -32.16
N ALA A 84 8.15 -12.47 -32.74
CA ALA A 84 8.47 -11.20 -32.09
C ALA A 84 7.25 -10.28 -31.93
N GLU A 85 6.27 -10.37 -32.83
CA GLU A 85 5.02 -9.63 -32.73
C GLU A 85 4.10 -10.22 -31.66
N ALA A 86 3.97 -11.55 -31.59
CA ALA A 86 3.22 -12.23 -30.53
C ALA A 86 3.80 -11.95 -29.14
N LEU A 87 5.13 -12.05 -28.97
CA LEU A 87 5.81 -11.75 -27.72
C LEU A 87 5.64 -10.29 -27.28
N ARG A 88 5.55 -9.36 -28.24
CA ARG A 88 5.29 -7.95 -27.95
C ARG A 88 3.88 -7.73 -27.43
N GLY A 89 2.89 -8.36 -28.07
CA GLY A 89 1.50 -8.37 -27.58
C GLY A 89 1.41 -8.88 -26.15
N ASP A 90 2.05 -10.02 -25.88
CA ASP A 90 2.10 -10.60 -24.52
C ASP A 90 2.76 -9.65 -23.50
N THR A 91 3.84 -8.94 -23.90
CA THR A 91 4.47 -7.96 -23.01
C THR A 91 3.59 -6.75 -22.75
N ASP A 92 2.88 -6.25 -23.76
CA ASP A 92 1.99 -5.09 -23.61
C ASP A 92 0.80 -5.45 -22.71
N ASP A 93 0.23 -6.65 -22.87
CA ASP A 93 -0.83 -7.18 -22.00
C ASP A 93 -0.36 -7.36 -20.55
N ALA A 94 0.85 -7.90 -20.36
CA ALA A 94 1.44 -8.05 -19.02
C ALA A 94 1.69 -6.70 -18.34
N LEU A 95 2.13 -5.69 -19.08
CA LEU A 95 2.33 -4.33 -18.57
C LEU A 95 1.00 -3.66 -18.21
N ALA A 96 -0.02 -3.81 -19.06
CA ALA A 96 -1.36 -3.30 -18.80
C ALA A 96 -1.96 -3.92 -17.53
N LEU A 97 -1.83 -5.24 -17.37
CA LEU A 97 -2.27 -5.96 -16.18
C LEU A 97 -1.51 -5.50 -14.93
N ASN A 98 -0.19 -5.34 -15.02
CA ASN A 98 0.62 -4.88 -13.88
C ASN A 98 0.20 -3.48 -13.41
N ASN A 99 -0.05 -2.57 -14.36
CA ASN A 99 -0.53 -1.23 -14.06
C ASN A 99 -1.91 -1.25 -13.40
N ALA A 100 -2.84 -2.07 -13.90
CA ALA A 100 -4.16 -2.24 -13.30
C ALA A 100 -4.08 -2.78 -11.86
N LEU A 101 -3.23 -3.79 -11.62
CA LEU A 101 -3.02 -4.36 -10.28
C LEU A 101 -2.41 -3.34 -9.31
N ARG A 102 -1.44 -2.54 -9.77
CA ARG A 102 -0.86 -1.46 -8.94
C ARG A 102 -1.90 -0.41 -8.56
N GLN A 103 -2.77 -0.03 -9.49
CA GLN A 103 -3.87 0.90 -9.20
C GLN A 103 -4.86 0.32 -8.19
N GLN A 104 -5.23 -0.96 -8.33
CA GLN A 104 -6.10 -1.64 -7.35
C GLN A 104 -5.46 -1.71 -5.97
N LEU A 105 -4.16 -2.02 -5.89
CA LEU A 105 -3.43 -2.09 -4.62
C LEU A 105 -3.40 -0.71 -3.95
N GLN A 106 -3.11 0.35 -4.69
CA GLN A 106 -3.16 1.72 -4.18
C GLN A 106 -4.56 2.07 -3.66
N HIS A 107 -5.59 1.78 -4.46
CA HIS A 107 -6.98 2.05 -4.08
C HIS A 107 -7.38 1.32 -2.79
N HIS A 108 -7.02 0.04 -2.64
CA HIS A 108 -7.31 -0.71 -1.43
C HIS A 108 -6.49 -0.23 -0.23
N HIS A 109 -5.25 0.20 -0.44
CA HIS A 109 -4.43 0.78 0.61
C HIS A 109 -5.03 2.08 1.13
N ASP A 110 -5.44 2.98 0.22
CA ASP A 110 -6.09 4.24 0.55
C ASP A 110 -7.42 3.97 1.28
N LEU A 111 -8.25 3.05 0.77
CA LEU A 111 -9.51 2.65 1.40
C LEU A 111 -9.28 2.11 2.82
N ALA A 112 -8.28 1.25 3.01
CA ALA A 112 -7.94 0.71 4.32
C ALA A 112 -7.47 1.81 5.28
N ALA A 113 -6.67 2.77 4.81
CA ALA A 113 -6.26 3.92 5.60
C ALA A 113 -7.46 4.80 6.01
N TYR A 114 -8.38 5.08 5.08
CA TYR A 114 -9.61 5.83 5.37
C TYR A 114 -10.52 5.08 6.35
N MET A 115 -10.72 3.77 6.15
CA MET A 115 -11.50 2.95 7.07
C MET A 115 -10.85 2.87 8.44
N MET A 116 -9.52 2.72 8.53
CA MET A 116 -8.81 2.71 9.80
C MET A 116 -8.95 4.04 10.55
N ALA A 117 -8.85 5.17 9.83
CA ALA A 117 -9.07 6.49 10.39
C ALA A 117 -10.51 6.67 10.88
N TRP A 118 -11.50 6.25 10.08
CA TRP A 118 -12.92 6.29 10.44
C TRP A 118 -13.23 5.40 11.64
N VAL A 119 -12.74 4.15 11.64
CA VAL A 119 -12.89 3.21 12.75
C VAL A 119 -12.23 3.76 14.01
N SER A 120 -11.02 4.32 13.91
CA SER A 120 -10.34 4.93 15.07
C SER A 120 -11.12 6.12 15.64
N ALA A 121 -11.77 6.91 14.78
CA ALA A 121 -12.68 7.98 15.20
C ALA A 121 -13.99 7.44 15.81
N SER A 122 -14.46 6.29 15.32
CA SER A 122 -15.76 5.69 15.70
C SER A 122 -15.68 4.78 16.94
N ILE A 123 -14.50 4.19 17.22
CA ILE A 123 -14.20 3.38 18.42
C ILE A 123 -13.54 4.26 19.51
N GLY A 124 -13.87 5.55 19.56
CA GLY A 124 -13.82 6.25 20.84
C GLY A 124 -14.76 5.54 21.83
N PRO A 125 -14.45 5.44 23.14
CA PRO A 125 -15.25 4.68 24.10
C PRO A 125 -16.74 4.95 23.89
N THR A 126 -17.43 3.98 23.29
CA THR A 126 -18.83 4.11 22.91
C THR A 126 -19.62 4.04 24.20
N ARG A 127 -19.84 5.20 24.79
CA ARG A 127 -20.71 5.36 25.95
C ARG A 127 -22.08 4.86 25.50
N ALA A 128 -22.60 3.81 26.11
CA ALA A 128 -24.04 3.55 26.09
C ALA A 128 -24.73 4.88 26.38
N MET A 129 -25.58 5.38 25.47
CA MET A 129 -26.20 6.71 25.54
C MET A 129 -26.89 6.92 26.89
N SER A 130 -26.11 7.29 27.89
CA SER A 130 -26.60 7.81 29.15
C SER A 130 -27.14 9.18 28.79
N THR A 131 -28.38 9.41 29.18
CA THR A 131 -29.28 10.54 28.86
C THR A 131 -28.75 11.94 29.23
N GLN A 132 -27.44 12.13 29.42
CA GLN A 132 -26.91 13.31 30.08
C GLN A 132 -25.68 13.98 29.46
N ARG A 133 -25.00 13.43 28.45
CA ARG A 133 -23.97 14.22 27.75
C ARG A 133 -24.08 14.07 26.25
N SER A 134 -24.55 15.14 25.61
CA SER A 134 -24.71 15.22 24.16
C SER A 134 -23.39 15.60 23.49
N TRP A 135 -23.24 15.30 22.20
CA TRP A 135 -22.13 15.75 21.33
C TRP A 135 -21.81 17.25 21.45
N ARG A 136 -22.80 18.06 21.88
CA ARG A 136 -22.69 19.50 22.12
C ARG A 136 -21.74 19.87 23.26
N GLU A 137 -21.37 18.90 24.08
CA GLU A 137 -20.49 19.10 25.23
C GLU A 137 -19.04 18.71 24.95
N THR A 138 -18.76 18.10 23.79
CA THR A 138 -17.49 17.40 23.54
C THR A 138 -16.80 17.78 22.23
N THR A 139 -17.45 18.57 21.38
CA THR A 139 -16.96 18.93 20.04
C THR A 139 -16.76 20.44 19.89
N LEU A 140 -15.63 20.84 19.31
CA LEU A 140 -15.35 22.23 18.92
C LEU A 140 -15.19 22.35 17.41
N LEU A 141 -15.90 23.31 16.84
CA LEU A 141 -15.83 23.62 15.41
C LEU A 141 -14.58 24.46 15.09
N ALA A 142 -14.20 24.48 13.81
CA ALA A 142 -13.04 25.24 13.33
C ALA A 142 -13.35 26.74 13.16
N ASP A 143 -14.62 27.10 12.90
CA ASP A 143 -15.06 28.48 12.77
C ASP A 143 -14.85 29.26 14.10
N PRO A 144 -14.10 30.38 14.11
CA PRO A 144 -13.75 31.08 15.35
C PRO A 144 -14.93 31.50 16.22
N THR A 145 -16.01 32.01 15.61
CA THR A 145 -17.19 32.47 16.36
C THR A 145 -17.95 31.30 16.98
N SER A 146 -18.19 30.25 16.19
CA SER A 146 -18.86 29.04 16.65
C SER A 146 -18.03 28.30 17.71
N ARG A 147 -16.70 28.33 17.57
CA ARG A 147 -15.75 27.76 18.51
C ARG A 147 -15.80 28.44 19.87
N GLN A 148 -15.72 29.77 19.90
CA GLN A 148 -15.82 30.54 21.13
C GLN A 148 -17.17 30.29 21.83
N LEU A 149 -18.26 30.25 21.06
CA LEU A 149 -19.59 29.92 21.57
C LEU A 149 -19.65 28.50 22.14
N GLY A 150 -19.03 27.52 21.47
CA GLY A 150 -18.95 26.14 21.93
C GLY A 150 -18.21 26.00 23.26
N ILE A 151 -17.06 26.67 23.40
CA ILE A 151 -16.31 26.66 24.67
C ILE A 151 -17.13 27.31 25.78
N GLN A 152 -17.75 28.46 25.52
CA GLN A 152 -18.62 29.13 26.50
C GLN A 152 -19.83 28.26 26.88
N TRP A 153 -20.44 27.58 25.92
CA TRP A 153 -21.56 26.67 26.18
C TRP A 153 -21.16 25.53 27.13
N ILE A 154 -20.02 24.87 26.86
CA ILE A 154 -19.51 23.79 27.72
C ILE A 154 -19.29 24.29 29.15
N VAL A 155 -18.62 25.44 29.30
CA VAL A 155 -18.34 26.05 30.61
C VAL A 155 -19.63 26.40 31.34
N ASN A 156 -20.55 27.11 30.68
CA ASN A 156 -21.82 27.54 31.26
C ASN A 156 -22.69 26.35 31.66
N ASN A 157 -22.78 25.33 30.81
CA ASN A 157 -23.56 24.13 31.10
C ASN A 157 -23.12 23.50 32.42
N ILE A 158 -21.82 23.41 32.68
CA ILE A 158 -21.31 22.79 33.90
C ILE A 158 -21.43 23.72 35.09
N TYR A 159 -21.16 25.01 34.92
CA TYR A 159 -21.35 26.01 35.96
C TYR A 159 -22.80 26.02 36.49
N PHE A 160 -23.80 26.09 35.60
CA PHE A 160 -25.21 26.10 35.98
C PHE A 160 -25.74 24.76 36.48
N ASN A 161 -25.17 23.62 36.04
CA ASN A 161 -25.53 22.31 36.56
C ASN A 161 -24.73 21.88 37.80
N LEU A 162 -23.74 22.67 38.24
CA LEU A 162 -22.85 22.32 39.34
C LEU A 162 -23.59 21.96 40.64
N PRO A 163 -24.64 22.68 41.10
CA PRO A 163 -25.36 22.29 42.32
C PRO A 163 -25.90 20.86 42.23
N ARG A 164 -26.55 20.50 41.12
CA ARG A 164 -27.08 19.16 40.90
C ARG A 164 -25.98 18.10 40.83
N LEU A 165 -24.80 18.44 40.31
CA LEU A 165 -23.65 17.54 40.28
C LEU A 165 -23.07 17.31 41.68
N MET A 166 -23.02 18.35 42.50
CA MET A 166 -22.57 18.28 43.89
C MET A 166 -23.49 17.39 44.75
N ASP A 167 -24.81 17.51 44.59
CA ASP A 167 -25.78 16.68 45.32
C ASP A 167 -25.56 15.18 45.01
N ARG A 168 -25.28 14.85 43.74
CA ARG A 168 -25.03 13.47 43.29
C ARG A 168 -23.70 12.89 43.80
N CYS A 169 -22.74 13.74 44.15
CA CYS A 169 -21.49 13.25 44.75
C CYS A 169 -21.74 12.63 46.13
N GLY A 170 -22.81 13.02 46.83
CA GLY A 170 -23.14 12.46 48.15
C GLY A 170 -21.99 12.64 49.14
N PHE A 171 -21.53 13.89 49.28
CA PHE A 171 -20.50 14.23 50.27
C PHE A 171 -20.99 13.93 51.69
N PRO A 172 -20.11 13.45 52.58
CA PRO A 172 -20.49 13.28 53.97
C PRO A 172 -20.79 14.64 54.60
N SER A 173 -21.73 14.66 55.55
CA SER A 173 -22.02 15.85 56.36
C SER A 173 -20.94 16.15 57.41
N SER A 174 -19.89 15.31 57.51
CA SER A 174 -18.74 15.52 58.38
C SER A 174 -17.66 16.36 57.70
N CYS A 175 -16.87 17.07 58.49
CA CYS A 175 -15.69 17.83 58.02
C CYS A 175 -14.43 16.95 57.87
N GLU A 176 -14.58 15.63 57.88
CA GLU A 176 -13.45 14.70 57.76
C GLU A 176 -12.96 14.61 56.32
N THR A 177 -11.71 14.19 56.17
CA THR A 177 -11.16 13.83 54.87
C THR A 177 -11.93 12.62 54.34
N TYR A 178 -12.46 12.75 53.13
CA TYR A 178 -13.27 11.72 52.49
C TYR A 178 -12.83 11.49 51.06
N ILE A 179 -12.74 10.22 50.66
CA ILE A 179 -12.45 9.81 49.29
C ILE A 179 -13.37 8.64 48.94
N ARG A 180 -14.21 8.81 47.93
CA ARG A 180 -14.94 7.71 47.29
C ARG A 180 -14.44 7.54 45.88
N ARG A 181 -14.23 6.28 45.49
CA ARG A 181 -13.86 5.91 44.14
C ARG A 181 -14.79 4.80 43.67
N ASP A 182 -15.61 5.13 42.70
CA ASP A 182 -16.52 4.19 42.07
C ASP A 182 -15.95 3.82 40.70
N VAL A 183 -15.80 2.53 40.45
CA VAL A 183 -15.28 2.00 39.18
C VAL A 183 -16.31 1.04 38.62
N THR A 184 -16.76 1.31 37.41
CA THR A 184 -17.63 0.40 36.66
C THR A 184 -16.96 0.06 35.33
N VAL A 185 -17.14 -1.17 34.88
CA VAL A 185 -16.55 -1.68 33.63
C VAL A 185 -17.69 -2.09 32.71
N ASP A 186 -17.65 -1.62 31.48
CA ASP A 186 -18.60 -1.95 30.42
C ASP A 186 -17.81 -2.36 29.17
N GLY A 187 -17.74 -3.68 28.92
CA GLY A 187 -16.87 -4.27 27.91
C GLY A 187 -15.40 -3.86 28.11
N ASN A 188 -14.82 -3.18 27.11
CA ASN A 188 -13.44 -2.67 27.17
C ASN A 188 -13.34 -1.24 27.75
N THR A 189 -14.44 -0.65 28.21
CA THR A 189 -14.47 0.71 28.73
C THR A 189 -14.52 0.71 30.26
N ARG A 190 -13.62 1.48 30.88
CA ARG A 190 -13.60 1.70 32.33
C ARG A 190 -14.12 3.10 32.65
N PHE A 191 -15.17 3.16 33.47
CA PHE A 191 -15.66 4.41 34.04
C PHE A 191 -15.17 4.53 35.47
N GLU A 192 -14.63 5.70 35.81
CA GLU A 192 -14.11 6.00 37.14
C GLU A 192 -14.70 7.32 37.61
N THR A 193 -15.38 7.30 38.74
CA THR A 193 -15.81 8.51 39.46
C THR A 193 -15.01 8.61 40.73
N VAL A 194 -14.40 9.76 40.98
CA VAL A 194 -13.65 10.02 42.20
C VAL A 194 -14.19 11.27 42.87
N VAL A 195 -14.69 11.11 44.09
CA VAL A 195 -15.18 12.19 44.94
C VAL A 195 -14.18 12.37 46.08
N LYS A 196 -13.74 13.60 46.34
CA LYS A 196 -12.78 13.91 47.40
C LYS A 196 -13.22 15.14 48.18
N GLN A 197 -13.07 15.08 49.49
CA GLN A 197 -13.25 16.19 50.42
C GLN A 197 -12.07 16.22 51.38
N ARG A 198 -11.63 17.42 51.73
CA ARG A 198 -10.60 17.68 52.73
C ARG A 198 -10.84 19.06 53.34
N VAL A 199 -10.39 19.24 54.57
CA VAL A 199 -10.37 20.55 55.25
C VAL A 199 -8.93 21.00 55.36
N GLU A 200 -8.65 22.20 54.90
CA GLU A 200 -7.32 22.80 54.94
C GLU A 200 -7.22 23.76 56.12
N ASN A 201 -6.17 23.62 56.92
CA ASN A 201 -5.88 24.53 58.02
C ASN A 201 -5.15 25.78 57.51
N ALA A 202 -5.79 26.54 56.62
CA ALA A 202 -5.24 27.74 56.01
C ALA A 202 -6.33 28.77 55.71
N PRO A 203 -6.00 30.08 55.66
CA PRO A 203 -6.94 31.09 55.18
C PRO A 203 -7.39 30.80 53.75
N PHE A 204 -8.67 31.10 53.44
CA PHE A 204 -9.27 30.83 52.14
C PHE A 204 -8.41 31.31 50.95
N HIS A 205 -7.88 32.53 51.00
CA HIS A 205 -7.07 33.09 49.92
C HIS A 205 -5.76 32.32 49.67
N VAL A 206 -5.18 31.72 50.71
CA VAL A 206 -3.98 30.87 50.59
C VAL A 206 -4.35 29.55 49.94
N ALA A 207 -5.41 28.89 50.43
CA ALA A 207 -5.88 27.62 49.88
C ALA A 207 -6.35 27.75 48.42
N ALA A 208 -7.07 28.83 48.08
CA ALA A 208 -7.51 29.14 46.73
C ALA A 208 -6.33 29.37 45.78
N ARG A 209 -5.34 30.18 46.19
CA ARG A 209 -4.13 30.42 45.40
C ARG A 209 -3.33 29.13 45.18
N ALA A 210 -3.12 28.34 46.24
CA ALA A 210 -2.42 27.07 46.14
C ALA A 210 -3.12 26.11 45.17
N GLN A 211 -4.45 26.03 45.22
CA GLN A 211 -5.22 25.22 44.29
C GLN A 211 -5.07 25.70 42.84
N ARG A 212 -5.12 27.01 42.60
CA ARG A 212 -4.89 27.59 41.27
C ARG A 212 -3.50 27.22 40.76
N SER A 213 -2.46 27.39 41.57
CA SER A 213 -1.08 26.99 41.22
C SER A 213 -0.94 25.49 40.95
N ILE A 214 -1.62 24.62 41.69
CA ILE A 214 -1.60 23.16 41.41
C ILE A 214 -2.20 22.89 40.03
N ILE A 215 -3.33 23.52 39.69
CA ILE A 215 -3.95 23.34 38.37
C ILE A 215 -3.07 23.93 37.28
N ASP A 216 -2.47 25.10 37.51
CA ASP A 216 -1.51 25.72 36.61
C ASP A 216 -0.23 24.91 36.44
N VAL A 217 0.20 24.09 37.40
CA VAL A 217 1.37 23.20 37.23
C VAL A 217 0.98 21.86 36.61
N THR A 218 -0.20 21.33 36.93
CA THR A 218 -0.68 20.04 36.38
C THR A 218 -1.22 20.17 34.96
N HIS A 219 -1.70 21.35 34.59
CA HIS A 219 -2.21 21.69 33.25
C HIS A 219 -1.34 22.80 32.64
N ASN A 220 -0.03 22.68 32.83
CA ASN A 220 0.91 23.79 32.69
C ASN A 220 0.95 24.40 31.29
N PRO A 221 0.70 25.72 31.14
CA PRO A 221 0.87 26.45 29.89
C PRO A 221 2.34 26.57 29.42
N GLU A 222 3.32 26.36 30.29
CA GLU A 222 4.77 26.46 29.97
C GLU A 222 5.39 25.11 29.56
N VAL A 223 4.72 23.99 29.81
CA VAL A 223 5.15 22.63 29.40
C VAL A 223 4.15 21.99 28.43
N GLY A 224 2.89 22.46 28.41
CA GLY A 224 1.84 22.07 27.48
C GLY A 224 1.41 23.27 26.61
N PHE A 225 1.21 23.01 25.32
CA PHE A 225 0.83 24.03 24.34
C PHE A 225 -0.54 24.63 24.71
N VAL A 226 -0.56 25.87 25.21
CA VAL A 226 -1.80 26.65 25.24
C VAL A 226 -2.28 26.77 23.81
N LEU A 227 -3.40 26.14 23.50
CA LEU A 227 -3.98 26.18 22.16
C LEU A 227 -4.66 27.53 21.97
N GLU A 228 -5.48 27.93 22.94
CA GLU A 228 -6.19 29.20 22.93
C GLU A 228 -6.35 29.76 24.35
N THR A 229 -6.13 31.07 24.49
CA THR A 229 -6.51 31.82 25.69
C THR A 229 -7.72 32.67 25.34
N ILE A 230 -8.88 32.38 25.94
CA ILE A 230 -10.11 33.12 25.68
C ILE A 230 -10.23 34.28 26.67
N ASP A 231 -9.95 34.00 27.95
CA ASP A 231 -9.82 35.01 29.00
C ASP A 231 -8.76 34.56 30.03
N PRO A 232 -8.27 35.43 30.95
CA PRO A 232 -7.24 35.06 31.92
C PRO A 232 -7.59 33.86 32.82
N ASP A 233 -8.88 33.57 32.95
CA ASP A 233 -9.42 32.50 33.76
C ASP A 233 -9.96 31.33 32.91
N LEU A 234 -10.00 31.44 31.57
CA LEU A 234 -10.52 30.45 30.63
C LEU A 234 -9.50 30.19 29.53
N ARG A 235 -8.92 29.00 29.58
CA ARG A 235 -7.92 28.57 28.62
C ARG A 235 -8.27 27.22 28.05
N TYR A 236 -7.87 27.02 26.81
CA TYR A 236 -7.89 25.74 26.14
C TYR A 236 -6.44 25.30 25.92
N VAL A 237 -6.08 24.19 26.55
CA VAL A 237 -4.69 23.73 26.65
C VAL A 237 -4.57 22.31 26.13
N ARG A 238 -3.42 22.00 25.52
CA ARG A 238 -3.03 20.62 25.20
C ARG A 238 -1.93 20.21 26.15
N PHE A 239 -2.18 19.18 26.95
CA PHE A 239 -1.18 18.62 27.84
C PHE A 239 -0.87 17.17 27.48
N GLN A 240 0.37 16.79 27.73
CA GLN A 240 0.86 15.43 27.58
C GLN A 240 0.99 14.79 28.96
N TYR A 241 0.38 13.62 29.15
CA TYR A 241 0.54 12.89 30.40
C TYR A 241 1.99 12.41 30.54
N LEU A 242 2.55 12.49 31.74
CA LEU A 242 3.90 12.00 32.05
C LEU A 242 4.04 10.48 31.86
N TYR A 243 2.93 9.74 31.92
CA TYR A 243 2.87 8.30 31.79
C TYR A 243 1.91 7.90 30.67
N GLY A 244 2.46 7.23 29.64
CA GLY A 244 1.77 6.91 28.40
C GLY A 244 1.80 8.08 27.42
N ASN A 245 1.95 7.80 26.12
CA ASN A 245 1.93 8.80 25.04
C ASN A 245 0.50 9.35 24.81
N LEU A 246 -0.19 9.73 25.89
CA LEU A 246 -1.53 10.28 25.88
C LEU A 246 -1.41 11.80 25.85
N VAL A 247 -1.90 12.40 24.78
CA VAL A 247 -2.01 13.85 24.64
C VAL A 247 -3.49 14.22 24.60
N GLN A 248 -3.84 15.32 25.26
CA GLN A 248 -5.23 15.66 25.50
C GLN A 248 -5.47 17.17 25.46
N ASN A 249 -6.51 17.55 24.72
CA ASN A 249 -7.01 18.92 24.73
C ASN A 249 -8.00 19.09 25.87
N THR A 250 -7.86 20.15 26.65
CA THR A 250 -8.66 20.38 27.86
C THR A 250 -8.99 21.86 28.03
N ILE A 251 -10.26 22.13 28.31
CA ILE A 251 -10.73 23.44 28.76
C ILE A 251 -10.46 23.54 30.26
N VAL A 252 -9.86 24.64 30.69
CA VAL A 252 -9.63 24.98 32.10
C VAL A 252 -10.32 26.31 32.38
N LYS A 253 -11.28 26.33 33.30
CA LYS A 253 -11.95 27.55 33.77
C LYS A 253 -11.75 27.74 35.28
N PHE A 254 -11.39 28.95 35.66
CA PHE A 254 -11.45 29.45 37.04
C PHE A 254 -12.64 30.39 37.18
N VAL A 255 -13.38 30.26 38.27
CA VAL A 255 -14.42 31.21 38.67
C VAL A 255 -14.21 31.54 40.14
N GLU A 256 -13.85 32.78 40.42
CA GLU A 256 -13.64 33.27 41.77
C GLU A 256 -14.85 34.10 42.21
N GLU A 257 -15.47 33.65 43.30
CA GLU A 257 -16.62 34.28 43.96
C GLU A 257 -16.21 34.65 45.40
N PRO A 258 -16.89 35.60 46.06
CA PRO A 258 -16.60 35.93 47.45
C PRO A 258 -16.65 34.70 48.38
N GLY A 259 -15.49 34.25 48.85
CA GLY A 259 -15.36 33.08 49.72
C GLY A 259 -15.49 31.72 49.02
N ARG A 260 -15.42 31.68 47.68
CA ARG A 260 -15.51 30.44 46.90
C ARG A 260 -14.63 30.50 45.65
N LEU A 261 -13.87 29.43 45.41
CA LEU A 261 -13.15 29.23 44.14
C LEU A 261 -13.69 27.97 43.49
N LEU A 262 -14.18 28.11 42.26
CA LEU A 262 -14.50 26.99 41.40
C LEU A 262 -13.41 26.84 40.36
N VAL A 263 -12.89 25.62 40.23
CA VAL A 263 -12.02 25.24 39.11
C VAL A 263 -12.68 24.11 38.36
N PHE A 264 -12.75 24.24 37.05
CA PHE A 264 -13.36 23.25 36.19
C PHE A 264 -12.39 22.87 35.06
N THR A 265 -12.26 21.57 34.82
CA THR A 265 -11.49 21.02 33.72
C THR A 265 -12.33 20.05 32.88
N HIS A 266 -12.31 20.22 31.56
CA HIS A 266 -13.05 19.40 30.61
C HIS A 266 -12.16 18.88 29.49
N ALA A 267 -12.15 17.57 29.26
CA ALA A 267 -11.58 17.01 28.05
C ALA A 267 -12.45 17.30 26.82
N VAL A 268 -11.89 17.94 25.79
CA VAL A 268 -12.55 18.04 24.46
C VAL A 268 -12.17 16.81 23.64
N GLN A 269 -13.17 16.18 23.02
CA GLN A 269 -13.00 14.90 22.32
C GLN A 269 -12.70 15.11 20.85
N ASP A 270 -13.49 15.98 20.22
CA ASP A 270 -13.42 16.25 18.80
C ASP A 270 -13.16 17.74 18.60
N ASP A 271 -12.08 18.06 17.90
CA ASP A 271 -11.67 19.42 17.64
C ASP A 271 -11.31 19.53 16.17
N ALA A 272 -12.14 20.23 15.41
CA ALA A 272 -11.92 20.37 13.98
C ALA A 272 -10.68 21.20 13.62
N LEU A 273 -10.16 22.02 14.55
CA LEU A 273 -9.00 22.87 14.32
C LEU A 273 -7.70 22.18 14.75
N PHE A 274 -7.68 21.59 15.95
CA PHE A 274 -6.45 21.01 16.53
C PHE A 274 -6.41 19.48 16.46
N GLY A 275 -7.48 18.84 16.01
CA GLY A 275 -7.65 17.39 16.00
C GLY A 275 -7.83 16.79 17.39
N ALA A 276 -8.29 15.54 17.43
CA ALA A 276 -8.19 14.70 18.61
C ALA A 276 -6.71 14.55 18.97
N GLY A 277 -6.32 15.02 20.15
CA GLY A 277 -4.92 15.15 20.56
C GLY A 277 -4.11 13.86 20.66
N GLY A 278 -4.44 12.76 19.98
CA GLY A 278 -3.69 11.50 20.00
C GLY A 278 -4.55 10.30 19.64
N ALA A 279 -3.92 9.12 19.48
CA ALA A 279 -4.60 7.86 19.13
C ALA A 279 -5.42 7.28 20.30
N ALA A 280 -5.03 7.57 21.54
CA ALA A 280 -5.82 7.28 22.73
C ALA A 280 -6.43 8.59 23.22
N THR A 281 -7.71 8.60 23.57
CA THR A 281 -8.36 9.75 24.21
C THR A 281 -9.07 9.30 25.47
N ARG A 282 -8.88 10.03 26.57
CA ARG A 282 -9.54 9.75 27.86
C ARG A 282 -10.71 10.71 28.05
N TYR A 283 -11.90 10.21 28.32
CA TYR A 283 -13.03 11.09 28.63
C TYR A 283 -13.08 11.42 30.11
N TRP A 284 -12.93 12.69 30.45
CA TRP A 284 -13.04 13.12 31.83
C TRP A 284 -13.51 14.57 31.96
N SER A 285 -14.15 14.84 33.09
CA SER A 285 -14.44 16.18 33.55
C SER A 285 -14.21 16.19 35.04
N SER A 286 -13.63 17.26 35.55
CA SER A 286 -13.41 17.44 36.98
C SER A 286 -13.83 18.83 37.37
N TRP A 287 -14.38 18.96 38.56
CA TRP A 287 -14.63 20.24 39.20
C TRP A 287 -14.09 20.19 40.62
N TYR A 288 -13.50 21.30 41.02
CA TYR A 288 -12.99 21.52 42.36
C TYR A 288 -13.67 22.75 42.95
N VAL A 289 -14.21 22.63 44.15
CA VAL A 289 -14.84 23.75 44.86
C VAL A 289 -14.07 23.98 46.15
N CYS A 290 -13.37 25.11 46.24
CA CYS A 290 -12.84 25.62 47.49
C CYS A 290 -13.89 26.51 48.14
N LEU A 291 -14.24 26.25 49.39
CA LEU A 291 -15.19 27.08 50.15
C LEU A 291 -14.49 27.64 51.39
N LYS A 292 -14.72 28.91 51.67
CA LYS A 292 -14.40 29.48 52.98
C LYS A 292 -15.30 28.81 54.01
N ALA A 293 -14.72 28.06 54.94
CA ALA A 293 -15.45 27.54 56.07
C ALA A 293 -16.05 28.71 56.87
N HIS A 294 -17.37 28.85 56.84
CA HIS A 294 -18.09 29.70 57.78
C HIS A 294 -18.35 28.85 59.01
N SER A 295 -18.17 29.42 60.20
CA SER A 295 -18.23 28.79 61.52
C SER A 295 -19.55 28.06 61.87
N SER A 296 -20.47 27.85 60.92
CA SER A 296 -21.79 27.26 61.19
C SER A 296 -22.45 26.48 60.03
N ILE A 297 -21.82 26.29 58.85
CA ILE A 297 -22.54 25.75 57.66
C ILE A 297 -22.01 24.39 57.14
N MET A 298 -20.85 23.87 57.57
CA MET A 298 -20.38 22.57 57.07
C MET A 298 -21.10 21.33 57.67
N CYS A 299 -22.18 21.53 58.44
CA CYS A 299 -23.00 20.45 58.97
C CYS A 299 -24.48 20.72 58.69
N ARG A 300 -24.91 20.61 57.44
CA ARG A 300 -26.28 20.23 57.09
C ARG A 300 -26.25 19.65 55.68
N ALA A 301 -26.79 18.43 55.60
CA ALA A 301 -26.99 17.64 54.41
C ALA A 301 -27.67 18.42 53.28
#